data_AF-A0A1V4WNU5-F1
#
_entry.id   AF-A0A1V4WNU5-F1
#
_cell.length_a   1.000
_cell.length_b   1.000
_cell.length_c   1.000
_cell.angle_alpha   90.00
_cell.angle_beta   90.00
_cell.angle_gamma   90.00
#
_symmetry.space_group_name_H-M   'P 1'
#
loop_
_entity.id
_entity.type
_entity.pdbx_description
1 polymer ?
#
loop_
_entity_poly.entity_id
_entity_poly.type
_entity_poly.pdbx_seq_one_letter_code
_entity_poly.pdbx_strand_id
1 'polypeptide(L)'
;MTRLNAILDSAISDEEFADKKRSSGVRFYNKAHLHYYEVYRKTVGDIPPPGPDERACEGCGAGMKEGRGHCRVCGWVREAVQ
;
A
#
# COMPACT_ATOMS: atom_id res chain seq x y z
N MET A 1 -15.06 3.34 -11.66
CA MET A 1 -15.03 3.37 -10.17
C MET A 1 -16.04 2.37 -9.63
N THR A 2 -15.69 1.56 -8.63
CA THR A 2 -16.65 0.63 -7.98
C THR A 2 -17.44 1.35 -6.89
N ARG A 3 -18.61 0.82 -6.50
CA ARG A 3 -19.44 1.40 -5.42
C ARG A 3 -18.68 1.54 -4.10
N LEU A 4 -17.84 0.56 -3.77
CA LEU A 4 -17.01 0.59 -2.57
C LEU A 4 -16.00 1.74 -2.59
N ASN A 5 -15.31 1.95 -3.72
CA ASN A 5 -14.35 3.04 -3.84
C ASN A 5 -15.01 4.41 -3.68
N ALA A 6 -16.23 4.60 -4.18
CA ALA A 6 -16.97 5.86 -4.00
C ALA A 6 -17.33 6.13 -2.53
N ILE A 7 -17.73 5.09 -1.78
CA ILE A 7 -18.01 5.21 -0.35
C ILE A 7 -16.76 5.63 0.41
N LEU A 8 -15.63 4.96 0.17
CA LEU A 8 -14.36 5.28 0.83
C LEU A 8 -13.83 6.66 0.44
N ASP A 9 -14.03 7.07 -0.82
CA ASP A 9 -13.65 8.38 -1.31
C ASP A 9 -14.43 9.52 -0.63
N SER A 10 -15.70 9.27 -0.31
CA SER A 10 -16.55 10.21 0.43
C SER A 10 -16.30 10.18 1.94
N ALA A 11 -15.89 9.03 2.50
CA ALA A 11 -15.68 8.86 3.94
C ALA A 11 -14.34 9.44 4.42
N ILE A 12 -13.33 9.49 3.55
CA ILE A 12 -11.99 9.99 3.88
C ILE A 12 -11.80 11.33 3.15
N SER A 13 -11.56 12.40 3.90
CA SER A 13 -11.30 13.71 3.30
C SER A 13 -9.95 13.72 2.56
N ASP A 14 -9.79 14.65 1.63
CA ASP A 14 -8.51 14.80 0.91
C ASP A 14 -7.37 15.24 1.86
N GLU A 15 -7.69 16.04 2.87
CA GLU A 15 -6.76 16.45 3.92
C GLU A 15 -6.30 15.26 4.77
N GLU A 16 -7.25 14.46 5.28
CA GLU A 16 -6.94 13.25 6.04
C GLU A 16 -6.10 12.28 5.21
N PHE A 17 -6.46 12.09 3.94
CA PHE A 17 -5.70 11.25 3.01
C PHE A 17 -4.27 11.77 2.83
N ALA A 18 -4.08 13.07 2.62
CA ALA A 18 -2.77 13.67 2.44
C ALA A 18 -1.89 13.54 3.69
N ASP A 19 -2.46 13.76 4.88
CA ASP A 19 -1.76 13.63 6.16
C ASP A 19 -1.31 12.19 6.41
N LYS A 20 -2.22 11.22 6.27
CA LYS A 20 -1.91 9.80 6.48
C LYS A 20 -0.92 9.26 5.44
N LYS A 21 -1.02 9.72 4.20
CA LYS A 21 -0.05 9.39 3.15
C LYS A 21 1.35 9.89 3.50
N ARG A 22 1.49 11.10 4.07
CA ARG A 22 2.79 11.64 4.50
C ARG A 22 3.36 10.89 5.70
N SER A 23 2.54 10.59 6.71
CA SER A 23 3.01 10.03 7.98
C SER A 23 3.31 8.53 7.93
N SER A 24 2.67 7.78 7.03
CA SER A 24 2.81 6.31 6.99
C SER A 24 4.10 5.80 6.34
N GLY A 25 4.77 6.60 5.50
CA GLY A 25 5.89 6.11 4.66
C GLY A 25 5.48 5.12 3.56
N VAL A 26 4.17 4.87 3.37
CA VAL A 26 3.62 3.98 2.36
C VAL A 26 3.02 4.78 1.20
N ARG A 27 3.24 4.32 -0.03
CA ARG A 27 2.62 4.89 -1.23
C ARG A 27 1.23 4.29 -1.45
N PHE A 28 0.23 5.16 -1.52
CA PHE A 28 -1.15 4.78 -1.83
C PHE A 28 -1.58 5.25 -3.21
N TYR A 29 -2.38 4.41 -3.90
CA TYR A 29 -2.97 4.73 -5.20
C TYR A 29 -4.21 5.63 -5.05
N ASN A 30 -4.97 5.44 -3.96
CA ASN A 30 -6.21 6.14 -3.66
C ASN A 30 -6.60 5.92 -2.18
N LYS A 31 -7.69 6.56 -1.75
CA LYS A 31 -8.25 6.44 -0.40
C LYS A 31 -8.64 5.01 -0.02
N ALA A 32 -9.12 4.20 -0.97
CA ALA A 32 -9.44 2.80 -0.70
C ALA A 32 -8.18 1.98 -0.35
N HIS A 33 -7.06 2.23 -1.03
CA HIS A 33 -5.78 1.60 -0.71
C HIS A 33 -5.30 2.01 0.70
N LEU A 34 -5.45 3.29 1.09
CA LEU A 34 -5.16 3.72 2.47
C LEU A 34 -6.04 2.96 3.48
N HIS A 35 -7.35 2.88 3.24
CA HIS A 35 -8.27 2.20 4.14
C HIS A 35 -7.89 0.72 4.37
N TYR A 36 -7.56 -0.01 3.30
CA TYR A 36 -7.13 -1.40 3.43
C TYR A 36 -5.80 -1.54 4.20
N TYR A 37 -4.88 -0.58 4.03
CA TYR A 37 -3.65 -0.56 4.82
C TYR A 37 -3.93 -0.33 6.31
N GLU A 38 -4.85 0.55 6.68
CA GLU A 38 -5.23 0.77 8.08
C GLU A 38 -5.85 -0.49 8.71
N VAL A 39 -6.71 -1.18 7.96
CA VAL A 39 -7.25 -2.47 8.37
C VAL A 39 -6.11 -3.47 8.58
N TYR A 40 -5.18 -3.59 7.63
CA TYR A 40 -4.02 -4.47 7.74
C TYR A 40 -3.18 -4.17 8.98
N ARG A 41 -2.86 -2.89 9.25
CA ARG A 41 -2.10 -2.49 10.44
C ARG A 41 -2.82 -2.87 11.73
N LYS A 42 -4.14 -2.74 11.77
CA LYS A 42 -4.96 -3.10 12.92
C LYS A 42 -5.10 -4.61 13.13
N THR A 43 -5.23 -5.39 12.07
CA THR A 43 -5.55 -6.83 12.17
C THR A 43 -4.35 -7.75 12.06
N VAL A 44 -3.34 -7.37 11.27
CA VAL A 44 -2.16 -8.19 10.99
C VAL A 44 -0.93 -7.66 11.72
N GLY A 45 -0.72 -6.35 11.71
CA GLY A 45 0.42 -5.72 12.36
C GLY A 45 1.40 -5.11 11.36
N ASP A 46 2.71 -5.22 11.64
CA ASP A 46 3.77 -4.53 10.92
C ASP A 46 4.06 -5.13 9.54
N ILE A 47 4.53 -4.27 8.63
CA ILE A 47 4.98 -4.71 7.31
C ILE A 47 6.31 -5.48 7.49
N PRO A 48 6.41 -6.73 7.02
CA PRO A 48 7.62 -7.51 7.17
C PRO A 48 8.76 -6.90 6.34
N PRO A 49 9.93 -6.61 6.94
CA PRO A 49 11.07 -6.08 6.20
C PRO A 49 11.60 -7.13 5.20
N PRO A 50 12.39 -6.71 4.20
CA PRO A 50 13.00 -7.63 3.26
C PRO A 50 13.98 -8.59 3.93
N GLY A 51 13.92 -9.87 3.56
CA GLY A 51 14.97 -10.84 3.87
C GLY A 51 16.24 -10.63 3.02
N PRO A 52 17.30 -11.44 3.25
CA PRO A 52 18.59 -11.31 2.56
C PRO A 52 18.52 -11.36 1.03
N ASP A 53 17.62 -12.19 0.49
CA ASP A 53 17.44 -12.39 -0.96
C ASP A 53 16.17 -11.70 -1.50
N GLU A 54 15.65 -10.72 -0.75
CA GLU A 54 14.46 -9.97 -1.12
C GLU A 54 14.79 -8.50 -1.31
N ARG A 55 14.24 -7.91 -2.36
CA ARG A 55 14.24 -6.46 -2.53
C ARG A 55 13.09 -5.83 -1.75
N ALA A 56 13.24 -4.56 -1.36
CA ALA A 56 12.14 -3.79 -0.80
C ALA A 56 11.07 -3.47 -1.87
N CYS A 57 9.81 -3.55 -1.46
CA CYS A 57 8.69 -3.01 -2.21
C CYS A 57 8.76 -1.48 -2.24
N GLU A 58 8.75 -0.87 -3.42
CA GLU A 58 8.74 0.60 -3.58
C GLU A 58 7.48 1.27 -3.04
N GLY A 59 6.39 0.50 -2.85
CA GLY A 59 5.13 0.98 -2.30
C GLY A 59 5.12 1.00 -0.78
N CYS A 60 5.36 -0.15 -0.14
CA CYS A 60 5.20 -0.31 1.31
C CYS A 60 6.47 -0.73 2.07
N GLY A 61 7.58 -1.00 1.38
CA GLY A 61 8.82 -1.46 2.00
C GLY A 61 8.89 -2.96 2.29
N ALA A 62 7.80 -3.72 2.09
CA ALA A 62 7.80 -5.17 2.32
C ALA A 62 8.85 -5.92 1.49
N GLY A 63 9.33 -7.05 2.00
CA GLY A 63 10.15 -7.99 1.25
C GLY A 63 9.46 -8.54 -0.01
N MET A 64 10.20 -8.53 -1.13
CA MET A 64 9.78 -9.11 -2.40
C MET A 64 10.90 -9.94 -3.02
N LYS A 65 10.60 -11.21 -3.33
CA LYS A 65 11.48 -12.05 -4.15
C LYS A 65 11.72 -11.44 -5.54
N GLU A 66 12.90 -11.71 -6.09
CA GLU A 66 13.22 -11.37 -7.47
C GLU A 66 12.20 -11.98 -8.46
N GLY A 67 11.99 -11.30 -9.59
CA GLY A 67 11.01 -11.71 -10.62
C GLY A 67 9.53 -11.50 -10.25
N ARG A 68 9.19 -11.13 -9.01
CA ARG A 68 7.79 -10.81 -8.65
C ARG A 68 7.37 -9.46 -9.21
N GLY A 69 6.31 -9.47 -10.02
CA GLY A 69 5.72 -8.26 -10.61
C GLY A 69 4.89 -7.41 -9.64
N HIS A 70 4.33 -8.00 -8.59
CA HIS A 70 3.52 -7.28 -7.60
C HIS A 70 3.84 -7.69 -6.15
N CYS A 71 3.68 -6.74 -5.23
CA CYS A 71 3.86 -6.96 -3.79
C CYS A 71 2.73 -7.80 -3.21
N ARG A 72 3.06 -8.83 -2.45
CA ARG A 72 2.07 -9.68 -1.77
C ARG A 72 1.41 -9.04 -0.54
N VAL A 73 1.94 -7.91 -0.07
CA VAL A 73 1.44 -7.20 1.12
C VAL A 73 0.49 -6.08 0.70
N CYS A 74 0.94 -5.15 -0.14
CA CYS A 74 0.14 -3.99 -0.55
C CYS A 74 -0.36 -4.01 -2.00
N GLY A 75 0.01 -5.03 -2.80
CA GLY A 75 -0.41 -5.12 -4.20
C GLY A 75 0.32 -4.17 -5.16
N TRP A 76 1.32 -3.39 -4.70
CA TRP A 76 2.09 -2.48 -5.57
C TRP A 76 2.72 -3.25 -6.74
N VAL A 77 2.42 -2.81 -7.97
CA VAL A 77 2.96 -3.38 -9.20
C VAL A 77 4.17 -2.54 -9.61
N ARG A 78 5.30 -3.20 -9.90
CA ARG A 78 6.38 -2.50 -10.63
C ARG A 78 5.90 -2.37 -12.06
N GLU A 79 5.81 -1.15 -12.57
CA GLU A 79 5.77 -0.96 -14.02
C GLU A 79 7.04 -1.62 -14.58
N ALA A 80 6.87 -2.50 -15.57
CA ALA A 80 8.00 -3.09 -16.25
C ALA A 80 8.87 -1.94 -16.74
N VAL A 81 10.14 -1.92 -16.33
CA VAL A 81 11.14 -1.11 -17.03
C VAL A 81 11.12 -1.62 -18.47
N GLN A 82 10.62 -0.79 -19.38
CA GLN A 82 10.74 -1.02 -20.82
C GLN A 82 12.21 -1.01 -21.20
#